data_AF-A0A8B2YVR9-F1
#
_entry.id   AF-A0A8B2YVR9-F1
#
_cell.length_a   1.000
_cell.length_b   1.000
_cell.length_c   1.000
_cell.angle_alpha   90.00
_cell.angle_beta   90.00
_cell.angle_gamma   90.00
#
_symmetry.space_group_name_H-M   'P 1'
#
loop_
_entity.id
_entity.type
_entity.pdbx_description
1 polymer ?
#
loop_
_entity_poly.entity_id
_entity_poly.type
_entity_poly.pdbx_seq_one_letter_code
_entity_poly.pdbx_strand_id
1 'polypeptide(L)'
;RKRAKCFAGDVGSVSIAFILLFLIGRLIIGTGDFSWIVLLSVYGVDSVLTIIHRLMLHENIGLPHRKHLYQIMANELKIPHIMVSSIYMAVQAIIIVGYIMCLGYSYWYLAGIILLLCFLYICFMKKYFGLHQST
;
A
#
# COMPACT_ATOMS: atom_id res chain seq x y z
N ARG A 1 -14.78 -17.23 4.09
CA ARG A 1 -15.27 -17.43 5.49
C ARG A 1 -15.23 -16.09 6.20
N LYS A 2 -16.24 -15.71 7.02
CA LYS A 2 -16.40 -14.35 7.55
C LYS A 2 -15.74 -14.07 8.92
N ARG A 3 -15.15 -15.07 9.60
CA ARG A 3 -14.50 -14.88 10.91
C ARG A 3 -13.09 -15.49 10.93
N ALA A 4 -12.12 -14.74 11.45
CA ALA A 4 -10.77 -15.22 11.70
C ALA A 4 -10.76 -16.14 12.94
N LYS A 5 -9.97 -17.22 12.89
CA LYS A 5 -9.78 -18.14 14.04
C LYS A 5 -8.57 -17.75 14.90
N CYS A 6 -7.57 -17.15 14.28
CA CYS A 6 -6.35 -16.67 14.92
C CYS A 6 -5.88 -15.44 14.15
N PHE A 7 -5.29 -14.48 14.85
CA PHE A 7 -4.67 -13.30 14.27
C PHE A 7 -3.16 -13.47 14.32
N ALA A 8 -2.45 -12.98 13.30
CA ALA A 8 -0.99 -13.05 13.26
C ALA A 8 -0.33 -12.31 14.44
N GLY A 9 -1.00 -11.31 15.00
CA GLY A 9 -0.46 -10.41 16.02
C GLY A 9 0.72 -9.59 15.51
N ASP A 10 1.33 -8.81 16.40
CA ASP A 10 2.47 -7.95 16.05
C ASP A 10 3.73 -8.77 15.73
N VAL A 11 3.93 -9.89 16.43
CA VAL A 11 5.07 -10.79 16.18
C VAL A 11 4.99 -11.36 14.76
N GLY A 12 3.81 -11.83 14.34
CA GLY A 12 3.62 -12.39 13.01
C GLY A 12 3.78 -11.36 11.91
N SER A 13 3.20 -10.17 12.06
CA SER A 13 3.30 -9.10 11.06
C SER A 13 4.73 -8.58 10.89
N VAL A 14 5.44 -8.33 11.99
CA VAL A 14 6.84 -7.88 11.95
C VAL A 14 7.75 -8.95 11.35
N SER A 15 7.53 -10.22 11.68
CA SER A 15 8.30 -11.34 11.11
C SER A 15 8.13 -11.44 9.60
N ILE A 16 6.89 -11.34 9.10
CA ILE A 16 6.60 -11.36 7.65
C ILE A 16 7.25 -10.17 6.96
N ALA A 17 7.13 -8.96 7.52
CA ALA A 17 7.73 -7.76 6.96
C ALA A 17 9.25 -7.90 6.86
N PHE A 18 9.90 -8.42 7.90
CA PHE A 18 11.36 -8.61 7.91
C PHE A 18 11.81 -9.61 6.84
N ILE A 19 11.14 -10.76 6.71
CA ILE A 19 11.44 -11.75 5.67
C ILE A 19 11.30 -11.13 4.27
N LEU A 20 10.21 -10.41 4.01
CA LEU A 20 9.99 -9.77 2.71
C LEU A 20 11.06 -8.73 2.39
N LEU A 21 11.37 -7.85 3.33
CA LEU A 21 12.40 -6.82 3.15
C LEU A 21 13.78 -7.45 2.93
N PHE A 22 14.12 -8.52 3.66
CA PHE A 22 15.38 -9.23 3.47
C PHE A 22 15.48 -9.85 2.08
N LEU A 23 14.42 -10.51 1.61
CA LEU A 23 14.40 -11.13 0.27
C LEU A 23 14.49 -10.08 -0.84
N ILE A 24 13.74 -8.99 -0.74
CA ILE A 24 13.77 -7.89 -1.72
C ILE A 24 15.12 -7.16 -1.68
N GLY A 25 15.67 -6.91 -0.50
CA GLY A 25 16.99 -6.30 -0.35
C GLY A 25 18.08 -7.17 -0.97
N ARG A 26 18.04 -8.49 -0.74
CA ARG A 26 18.96 -9.43 -1.39
C ARG A 26 18.79 -9.44 -2.90
N LEU A 27 17.55 -9.33 -3.41
CA LEU A 27 17.26 -9.25 -4.84
C LEU A 27 17.86 -7.99 -5.45
N ILE A 28 17.65 -6.82 -4.83
CA ILE A 28 18.22 -5.53 -5.28
C ILE A 28 19.75 -5.59 -5.33
N ILE A 29 20.39 -6.10 -4.28
CA ILE A 29 21.86 -6.22 -4.23
C ILE A 29 22.35 -7.22 -5.29
N GLY A 30 21.64 -8.33 -5.49
CA GLY A 30 22.00 -9.35 -6.46
C GLY A 30 21.84 -8.92 -7.93
N THR A 31 20.82 -8.12 -8.24
CA THR A 31 20.60 -7.60 -9.61
C THR A 31 21.25 -6.24 -9.84
N GLY A 32 21.67 -5.54 -8.79
CA GLY A 32 22.16 -4.16 -8.86
C GLY A 32 21.08 -3.14 -9.26
N ASP A 33 19.79 -3.51 -9.17
CA ASP A 33 18.68 -2.68 -9.65
C ASP A 33 17.74 -2.34 -8.49
N PHE A 34 17.60 -1.05 -8.18
CA PHE A 34 16.71 -0.58 -7.11
C PHE A 34 15.23 -0.63 -7.48
N SER A 35 14.89 -0.75 -8.76
CA SER A 35 13.51 -0.69 -9.23
C SER A 35 12.66 -1.89 -8.80
N TRP A 36 13.28 -2.97 -8.28
CA TRP A 36 12.58 -4.05 -7.58
C TRP A 36 11.77 -3.60 -6.35
N ILE A 37 11.99 -2.38 -5.85
CA ILE A 37 11.12 -1.79 -4.83
C ILE A 37 9.66 -1.67 -5.28
N VAL A 38 9.38 -1.77 -6.59
CA VAL A 38 8.04 -1.83 -7.17
C VAL A 38 7.18 -2.96 -6.57
N LEU A 39 7.80 -4.03 -6.07
CA LEU A 39 7.13 -5.14 -5.39
C LEU A 39 6.41 -4.69 -4.09
N LEU A 40 6.81 -3.56 -3.52
CA LEU A 40 6.19 -2.94 -2.33
C LEU A 40 5.38 -1.69 -2.66
N SER A 41 5.22 -1.35 -3.95
CA SER A 41 4.71 -0.03 -4.36
C SER A 41 3.29 0.28 -3.87
N VAL A 42 2.35 -0.67 -3.95
CA VAL A 42 0.95 -0.42 -3.55
C VAL A 42 0.85 -0.08 -2.06
N TYR A 43 1.46 -0.91 -1.21
CA TYR A 43 1.44 -0.71 0.23
C TYR A 43 2.33 0.45 0.69
N GLY A 44 3.48 0.64 0.02
CA GLY A 44 4.41 1.72 0.29
C GLY A 44 3.80 3.09 -0.02
N VAL A 45 3.18 3.24 -1.19
CA VAL A 45 2.54 4.50 -1.59
C VAL A 45 1.35 4.83 -0.69
N ASP A 46 0.47 3.87 -0.40
CA ASP A 46 -0.65 4.07 0.53
C ASP A 46 -0.15 4.53 1.92
N SER A 47 0.90 3.88 2.44
CA SER A 47 1.45 4.22 3.75
C SER A 47 2.10 5.60 3.79
N VAL A 48 2.96 5.90 2.82
CA VAL A 48 3.69 7.18 2.76
C VAL A 48 2.73 8.33 2.52
N LEU A 49 1.79 8.21 1.57
CA LEU A 49 0.81 9.26 1.29
C LEU A 49 -0.15 9.48 2.46
N THR A 50 -0.53 8.42 3.19
CA THR A 50 -1.33 8.56 4.41
C THR A 50 -0.59 9.38 5.47
N ILE A 51 0.71 9.11 5.68
CA ILE A 51 1.54 9.86 6.63
C ILE A 51 1.71 11.32 6.19
N ILE A 52 2.04 11.56 4.92
CA ILE A 52 2.19 12.92 4.37
C ILE A 52 0.89 13.71 4.52
N HIS A 53 -0.23 13.12 4.16
CA HIS A 53 -1.53 13.75 4.30
C HIS A 53 -1.84 14.10 5.76
N ARG A 54 -1.51 13.20 6.70
CA ARG A 54 -1.67 13.45 8.13
C ARG A 54 -0.80 14.58 8.65
N LEU A 55 0.44 14.68 8.15
CA LEU A 55 1.36 15.78 8.43
C LEU A 55 0.78 17.11 7.91
N MET A 56 0.21 17.13 6.71
CA MET A 56 -0.45 18.33 6.16
C MET A 56 -1.65 18.79 6.99
N LEU A 57 -2.41 17.84 7.54
CA LEU A 57 -3.51 18.11 8.47
C LEU A 57 -3.04 18.50 9.89
N HIS A 58 -1.72 18.56 10.12
CA HIS A 58 -1.11 18.87 11.42
C HIS A 58 -1.58 17.95 12.56
N GLU A 59 -1.93 16.71 12.25
CA GLU A 59 -2.29 15.72 13.27
C GLU A 59 -1.05 15.09 13.88
N ASN A 60 -1.13 14.72 15.16
CA ASN A 60 -0.03 14.08 15.84
C ASN A 60 0.21 12.66 15.28
N ILE A 61 1.32 12.49 14.55
CA ILE A 61 1.66 11.27 13.83
C ILE A 61 1.85 10.08 14.79
N GLY A 62 2.27 10.33 16.04
CA GLY A 62 2.48 9.30 17.06
C GLY A 62 1.19 8.70 17.64
N LEU A 63 0.02 9.30 17.39
CA LEU A 63 -1.25 8.76 17.85
C LEU A 63 -1.80 7.71 16.87
N PRO A 64 -2.45 6.63 17.34
CA PRO A 64 -3.09 5.65 16.46
C PRO A 64 -4.09 6.33 15.52
N HIS A 65 -4.06 5.99 14.23
CA HIS A 65 -5.02 6.50 13.25
C HIS A 65 -5.61 5.38 12.40
N ARG A 66 -6.77 5.65 11.83
CA ARG A 66 -7.49 4.71 10.94
C ARG A 66 -7.66 5.25 9.52
N LYS A 67 -6.70 6.05 9.07
CA LYS A 67 -6.78 6.84 7.83
C LYS A 67 -6.18 6.18 6.60
N HIS A 68 -5.65 4.97 6.72
CA HIS A 68 -5.17 4.25 5.55
C HIS A 68 -6.33 3.97 4.59
N LEU A 69 -6.06 4.05 3.30
CA LEU A 69 -7.06 3.87 2.25
C LEU A 69 -7.85 2.56 2.44
N TYR A 70 -7.13 1.48 2.76
CA TYR A 70 -7.71 0.18 3.09
C TYR A 70 -8.74 0.24 4.24
N GLN A 71 -8.42 0.95 5.32
CA GLN A 71 -9.28 1.06 6.50
C GLN A 71 -10.50 1.93 6.21
N ILE A 72 -10.33 3.00 5.43
CA ILE A 72 -11.44 3.85 4.98
C ILE A 72 -12.41 3.02 4.13
N MET A 73 -11.91 2.26 3.16
CA MET A 73 -12.77 1.40 2.33
C MET A 73 -13.51 0.34 3.13
N ALA A 74 -12.84 -0.31 4.08
CA ALA A 74 -13.46 -1.39 4.81
C ALA A 74 -14.42 -0.93 5.93
N ASN A 75 -14.07 0.15 6.64
CA ASN A 75 -14.83 0.61 7.80
C ASN A 75 -15.87 1.67 7.43
N GLU A 76 -15.47 2.72 6.71
CA GLU A 76 -16.35 3.87 6.40
C GLU A 76 -17.28 3.56 5.23
N LEU A 77 -16.73 3.00 4.14
CA LEU A 77 -17.51 2.57 2.98
C LEU A 77 -18.22 1.23 3.20
N LYS A 78 -18.02 0.59 4.36
CA LYS A 78 -18.59 -0.72 4.74
C LYS A 78 -18.35 -1.81 3.68
N ILE A 79 -17.28 -1.68 2.89
CA ILE A 79 -16.92 -2.68 1.90
C ILE A 79 -16.37 -3.90 2.64
N PRO A 80 -16.79 -5.13 2.31
CA PRO A 80 -16.26 -6.32 2.97
C PRO A 80 -14.73 -6.38 2.83
N HIS A 81 -14.01 -6.54 3.96
CA HIS A 81 -12.54 -6.62 4.00
C HIS A 81 -11.94 -7.59 2.98
N ILE A 82 -12.62 -8.70 2.72
CA ILE A 82 -12.20 -9.71 1.72
C ILE A 82 -12.12 -9.09 0.33
N MET A 83 -13.10 -8.26 -0.04
CA MET A 83 -13.12 -7.59 -1.34
C MET A 83 -12.04 -6.52 -1.42
N VAL A 84 -11.86 -5.72 -0.37
CA VAL A 84 -10.77 -4.72 -0.31
C VAL A 84 -9.40 -5.38 -0.44
N SER A 85 -9.16 -6.45 0.34
CA SER A 85 -7.91 -7.22 0.28
C SER A 85 -7.68 -7.87 -1.08
N SER A 86 -8.75 -8.38 -1.72
CA SER A 86 -8.67 -8.96 -3.05
C SER A 86 -8.31 -7.92 -4.11
N ILE A 87 -8.84 -6.69 -4.00
CA ILE A 87 -8.49 -5.58 -4.90
C ILE A 87 -7.00 -5.23 -4.75
N TYR A 88 -6.51 -5.05 -3.52
CA TYR A 88 -5.09 -4.77 -3.28
C TYR A 88 -4.18 -5.87 -3.85
N MET A 89 -4.55 -7.13 -3.62
CA MET A 89 -3.80 -8.28 -4.14
C MET A 89 -3.78 -8.30 -5.68
N ALA A 90 -4.93 -8.06 -6.32
CA ALA A 90 -5.03 -8.03 -7.78
C ALA A 90 -4.23 -6.87 -8.38
N VAL A 91 -4.34 -5.66 -7.82
CA VAL A 91 -3.58 -4.49 -8.28
C VAL A 91 -2.07 -4.72 -8.12
N GLN A 92 -1.64 -5.22 -6.96
CA GLN A 92 -0.23 -5.53 -6.72
C GLN A 92 0.27 -6.61 -7.70
N ALA A 93 -0.51 -7.66 -7.95
CA ALA A 93 -0.14 -8.71 -8.91
C ALA A 93 -0.02 -8.17 -10.34
N ILE A 94 -0.97 -7.33 -10.79
CA ILE A 94 -0.93 -6.70 -12.13
C ILE A 94 0.33 -5.83 -12.28
N ILE A 95 0.67 -5.03 -11.27
CA ILE A 95 1.88 -4.20 -11.27
C ILE A 95 3.14 -5.06 -11.36
N ILE A 96 3.20 -6.17 -10.61
CA ILE A 96 4.34 -7.08 -10.64
C ILE A 96 4.48 -7.74 -12.02
N VAL A 97 3.38 -8.25 -12.59
CA VAL A 97 3.39 -8.87 -13.92
C VAL A 97 3.80 -7.85 -14.98
N GLY A 98 3.24 -6.64 -14.95
CA GLY A 98 3.60 -5.58 -15.90
C GLY A 98 5.06 -5.16 -15.76
N TYR A 99 5.61 -5.11 -14.55
CA TYR A 99 7.03 -4.83 -14.33
C TYR A 99 7.93 -5.92 -14.92
N ILE A 100 7.60 -7.20 -14.71
CA ILE A 100 8.36 -8.33 -15.27
C ILE A 100 8.32 -8.31 -16.81
N MET A 101 7.20 -7.90 -17.42
CA MET A 101 7.10 -7.75 -18.87
C MET A 101 7.92 -6.55 -19.40
N CYS A 102 8.11 -5.52 -18.58
CA CYS A 102 8.75 -4.25 -18.94
C CYS A 102 10.13 -4.06 -18.28
N LEU A 103 10.89 -5.14 -18.04
CA LEU A 103 12.20 -5.07 -17.38
C LEU A 103 13.20 -4.15 -18.10
N GLY A 104 13.09 -3.98 -19.42
CA GLY A 104 13.96 -3.08 -20.19
C GLY A 104 13.75 -1.58 -19.89
N TYR A 105 12.64 -1.20 -19.25
CA TYR A 105 12.31 0.18 -18.87
C TYR A 105 11.97 0.26 -17.37
N SER A 106 12.65 -0.53 -16.55
CA SER A 106 12.32 -0.75 -15.13
C SER A 106 12.11 0.53 -14.32
N TYR A 107 13.00 1.52 -14.45
CA TYR A 107 12.89 2.82 -13.77
C TYR A 107 11.72 3.69 -14.26
N TRP A 108 11.47 3.72 -15.58
CA TRP A 108 10.34 4.46 -16.14
C TRP A 108 9.01 3.84 -15.74
N TYR A 109 8.96 2.50 -15.72
CA TYR A 109 7.80 1.76 -15.24
C TYR A 109 7.54 2.06 -13.75
N LEU A 110 8.59 2.00 -12.92
CA LEU A 110 8.49 2.33 -11.49
C LEU A 110 7.94 3.76 -11.29
N ALA A 111 8.52 4.75 -11.98
CA ALA A 111 8.08 6.14 -11.88
C ALA A 111 6.62 6.31 -12.32
N GLY A 112 6.24 5.68 -13.44
CA GLY A 112 4.87 5.70 -13.95
C GLY A 112 3.86 5.09 -12.98
N ILE A 113 4.19 3.94 -12.37
CA ILE A 113 3.33 3.29 -11.37
C ILE A 113 3.19 4.15 -10.11
N ILE A 114 4.28 4.73 -9.60
CA ILE A 114 4.21 5.60 -8.42
C ILE A 114 3.30 6.81 -8.71
N LEU A 115 3.48 7.47 -9.86
CA LEU A 115 2.65 8.60 -10.25
C LEU A 115 1.18 8.21 -10.40
N LEU A 116 0.89 7.06 -11.02
CA LEU A 116 -0.47 6.54 -11.16
C LEU A 116 -1.11 6.27 -9.80
N LEU A 117 -0.41 5.58 -8.90
CA LEU A 117 -0.90 5.27 -7.55
C LEU A 117 -1.13 6.55 -6.72
N CYS A 118 -0.22 7.51 -6.82
CA CYS A 118 -0.37 8.83 -6.18
C CYS A 118 -1.62 9.56 -6.70
N PHE A 119 -1.83 9.57 -8.01
CA PHE A 119 -3.00 10.19 -8.61
C PHE A 119 -4.30 9.52 -8.14
N LEU A 120 -4.36 8.18 -8.19
CA LEU A 120 -5.50 7.41 -7.71
C LEU A 120 -5.80 7.68 -6.24
N TYR A 121 -4.76 7.74 -5.39
CA TYR A 121 -4.89 8.06 -3.97
C TYR A 121 -5.48 9.46 -3.76
N ILE A 122 -4.95 10.49 -4.43
CA ILE A 122 -5.43 11.87 -4.30
C ILE A 122 -6.88 11.97 -4.79
N CYS A 123 -7.22 11.37 -5.93
CA CYS A 123 -8.59 11.33 -6.44
C CYS A 123 -9.55 10.66 -5.46
N PHE A 124 -9.14 9.53 -4.87
CA PHE A 124 -9.94 8.84 -3.89
C PHE A 124 -10.14 9.69 -2.64
N MET A 125 -9.05 10.23 -2.07
CA MET A 125 -9.12 11.07 -0.88
C MET A 125 -10.01 12.28 -1.13
N LYS A 126 -9.84 13.01 -2.24
CA LYS A 126 -10.70 14.16 -2.56
C LYS A 126 -12.20 13.81 -2.61
N LYS A 127 -12.56 12.61 -3.05
CA LYS A 127 -13.96 12.15 -3.14
C LYS A 127 -14.54 11.70 -1.81
N TYR A 128 -13.73 11.03 -0.98
CA TYR A 128 -14.21 10.38 0.24
C TYR A 128 -13.82 11.10 1.54
N PHE A 129 -13.02 12.17 1.46
CA PHE A 129 -12.60 12.95 2.62
C PHE A 129 -13.77 13.65 3.33
N GLY A 130 -14.83 14.02 2.61
CA GLY A 130 -16.03 14.62 3.21
C GLY A 130 -16.75 13.73 4.23
N LEU A 131 -16.63 12.40 4.10
CA LEU A 131 -17.16 11.46 5.12
C LEU A 131 -16.29 11.41 6.39
N HIS A 132 -15.04 11.84 6.30
CA HIS A 132 -14.05 11.69 7.36
C HIS A 132 -14.06 12.86 8.35
N GLN A 133 -14.71 13.97 8.01
CA GLN A 133 -14.75 15.19 8.83
C GLN A 133 -15.97 15.22 9.78
N SER A 134 -16.89 14.26 9.64
CA SER A 134 -18.14 14.15 10.41
C SER A 134 -18.13 13.10 11.52
N THR A 135 -16.96 12.59 11.90
CA THR A 135 -16.77 11.65 13.03
C THR A 135 -15.63 12.13 13.91
#